data_AF-A0A2M8DUF3-F1
#
_entry.id   AF-A0A2M8DUF3-F1
#
_cell.length_a   1.000
_cell.length_b   1.000
_cell.length_c   1.000
_cell.angle_alpha   90.00
_cell.angle_beta   90.00
_cell.angle_gamma   90.00
#
_symmetry.space_group_name_H-M   'P 1'
#
loop_
_entity.id
_entity.type
_entity.pdbx_description
1 polymer ?
#
loop_
_entity_poly.entity_id
_entity_poly.type
_entity_poly.pdbx_seq_one_letter_code
_entity_poly.pdbx_strand_id
1 'polypeptide(L)' 'EVLHRSKEDARERRFQTEYLHVQPDRGWAETDQPVRLYDRYNRIDAVGMELDENARTVKLLQQVRGTHEQAHH' A
#
# COMPACT_ATOMS: atom_id res chain seq x y z
N GLU A 1 3.67 25.65 21.38
CA GLU A 1 3.51 24.74 20.24
C GLU A 1 3.29 23.33 20.78
N VAL A 2 2.03 22.87 20.83
CA VAL A 2 1.70 21.56 21.41
C VAL A 2 1.57 20.60 20.23
N LEU A 3 2.60 19.79 20.00
CA LEU A 3 2.63 18.79 18.94
C LEU A 3 1.55 17.74 19.24
N HIS A 4 0.45 17.79 18.49
CA HIS A 4 -0.52 16.70 18.39
C HIS A 4 0.18 15.47 17.81
N ARG A 5 0.74 14.62 18.65
CA ARG A 5 1.12 13.26 18.26
C ARG A 5 -0.04 12.35 18.62
N SER A 6 -1.06 12.35 17.77
CA SER A 6 -2.10 11.31 17.79
C SER A 6 -1.43 9.95 17.62
N LYS A 7 -2.05 8.92 18.19
CA LYS A 7 -1.60 7.52 18.25
C LYS A 7 -1.54 6.86 16.86
N GLU A 8 -0.62 7.28 16.01
CA GLU A 8 -0.44 6.78 14.65
C GLU A 8 0.99 6.25 14.45
N ASP A 9 1.32 5.17 15.14
CA ASP A 9 2.14 4.09 14.56
C ASP A 9 1.28 3.35 13.49
N ALA A 10 0.53 4.10 12.66
CA ALA A 10 -0.10 3.57 11.47
C ALA A 10 1.04 3.27 10.51
N ARG A 11 1.58 2.05 10.64
CA ARG A 11 2.55 1.38 9.79
C ARG A 11 2.54 2.01 8.39
N GLU A 12 3.50 2.90 8.15
CA GLU A 12 3.63 3.57 6.86
C GLU A 12 3.75 2.48 5.79
N ARG A 13 2.75 2.41 4.91
CA ARG A 13 2.68 1.44 3.83
C ARG A 13 3.02 2.15 2.54
N ARG A 14 4.13 1.72 1.90
CA ARG A 14 4.59 2.30 0.64
C ARG A 14 4.26 1.36 -0.51
N PHE A 15 3.60 1.90 -1.53
CA PHE A 15 3.33 1.19 -2.78
C PHE A 15 4.24 1.74 -3.87
N GLN A 16 4.88 0.84 -4.62
CA GLN A 16 5.73 1.17 -5.76
C GLN A 16 5.18 0.46 -7.01
N THR A 17 4.98 1.24 -8.07
CA THR A 17 4.55 0.76 -9.39
C THR A 17 5.08 1.74 -10.44
N GLU A 18 5.20 1.28 -11.69
CA GLU A 18 5.68 2.13 -12.79
C GLU A 18 4.59 3.09 -13.28
N TYR A 19 3.33 2.67 -13.21
CA TYR A 19 2.19 3.47 -13.64
C TYR A 19 1.03 3.33 -12.67
N LEU A 20 0.37 4.45 -12.38
CA LEU A 20 -0.82 4.51 -11.54
C LEU A 20 -1.83 5.45 -12.19
N HIS A 21 -3.04 4.95 -12.47
CA HIS A 21 -4.16 5.78 -12.87
C HIS A 21 -4.87 6.29 -11.62
N VAL A 22 -4.99 7.60 -11.46
CA VAL A 22 -5.58 8.23 -10.27
C VAL A 22 -6.81 9.04 -10.66
N GLN A 23 -7.90 8.85 -9.92
CA GLN A 23 -9.17 9.57 -10.06
C GLN A 23 -9.53 10.23 -8.71
N PRO A 24 -8.96 11.41 -8.40
CA PRO A 24 -9.11 12.04 -7.09
C PRO A 24 -10.56 12.33 -6.71
N ASP A 25 -11.38 12.77 -7.66
CA ASP A 25 -12.80 13.08 -7.44
C ASP A 25 -13.62 11.86 -6.97
N ARG A 26 -13.12 10.64 -7.22
CA ARG A 26 -13.74 9.39 -6.80
C ARG A 26 -13.05 8.77 -5.58
N GLY A 27 -11.91 9.30 -5.14
CA GLY A 27 -11.06 8.65 -4.15
C GLY A 27 -10.55 7.29 -4.63
N TRP A 28 -10.27 7.15 -5.93
CA TRP A 28 -9.88 5.89 -6.56
C TRP A 28 -8.51 5.98 -7.20
N ALA A 29 -7.73 4.90 -7.09
CA ALA A 29 -6.53 4.71 -7.90
C ALA A 29 -6.38 3.25 -8.29
N GLU A 30 -5.91 2.99 -9.51
CA GLU A 30 -5.74 1.64 -10.02
C GLU A 30 -4.52 1.49 -10.91
N THR A 31 -4.04 0.26 -11.01
CA THR A 31 -3.02 -0.14 -11.97
C THR A 31 -3.23 -1.61 -12.32
N ASP A 32 -2.89 -1.99 -13.54
CA ASP A 32 -2.79 -3.37 -14.02
C ASP A 32 -1.34 -3.88 -14.03
N GLN A 33 -0.39 -3.01 -13.65
CA GLN A 33 1.04 -3.28 -13.70
C GLN A 33 1.55 -3.98 -12.41
N PRO A 34 2.80 -4.47 -12.40
CA PRO A 34 3.42 -4.93 -11.17
C PRO A 34 3.40 -3.87 -10.08
N VAL A 35 3.04 -4.30 -8.87
CA VAL A 35 3.00 -3.47 -7.66
C VAL A 35 3.81 -4.16 -6.58
N ARG A 36 4.62 -3.36 -5.89
CA ARG A 36 5.34 -3.78 -4.70
C ARG A 36 4.91 -2.94 -3.51
N LEU A 37 4.43 -3.62 -2.47
CA LEU A 37 4.06 -3.03 -1.19
C LEU A 37 5.17 -3.32 -0.17
N TYR A 38 5.57 -2.28 0.54
CA TYR A 38 6.51 -2.33 1.64
C TYR A 38 5.83 -1.86 2.94
N ASP A 39 6.04 -2.64 4.00
CA ASP A 39 5.78 -2.31 5.41
C ASP A 39 7.07 -2.60 6.20
N ARG A 40 7.13 -2.22 7.48
CA ARG A 40 8.31 -2.35 8.38
C ARG A 40 8.98 -3.73 8.36
N TYR A 41 8.20 -4.81 8.16
CA TYR A 41 8.70 -6.20 8.17
C TYR A 41 8.21 -7.03 6.98
N ASN A 42 7.47 -6.43 6.05
CA ASN A 42 6.79 -7.18 5.00
C ASN A 42 7.05 -6.55 3.64
N ARG A 43 7.33 -7.41 2.66
CA ARG A 43 7.27 -7.07 1.24
C ARG A 43 6.19 -7.92 0.59
N ILE A 44 5.27 -7.29 -0.13
CA ILE A 44 4.27 -7.98 -0.94
C ILE A 44 4.47 -7.57 -2.39
N ASP A 45 4.62 -8.56 -3.26
CA ASP A 45 4.67 -8.39 -4.72
C ASP A 45 3.33 -8.88 -5.32
N ALA A 46 2.76 -8.13 -6.26
CA ALA A 46 1.51 -8.46 -6.94
C ALA A 46 1.49 -7.89 -8.37
N VAL A 47 0.51 -8.32 -9.18
CA VAL A 47 0.16 -7.72 -10.46
C VAL A 47 -1.25 -7.15 -10.35
N GLY A 48 -1.36 -5.85 -10.59
CA GLY A 48 -2.58 -5.09 -10.48
C GLY A 48 -2.99 -4.75 -9.03
N MET A 49 -3.54 -3.55 -8.88
CA MET A 49 -4.01 -3.01 -7.61
C MET A 49 -5.18 -2.07 -7.81
N GLU A 50 -6.14 -2.11 -6.88
CA GLU A 50 -7.20 -1.14 -6.71
C GLU A 50 -7.08 -0.50 -5.32
N LEU A 51 -7.16 0.83 -5.25
CA LEU A 51 -7.19 1.61 -4.03
C LEU A 51 -8.48 2.42 -3.98
N ASP A 52 -9.23 2.21 -2.90
CA ASP A 52 -10.42 2.99 -2.56
C ASP A 52 -10.15 3.75 -1.26
N GLU A 53 -9.96 5.06 -1.38
CA GLU A 53 -9.67 5.96 -0.26
C GLU A 53 -10.89 6.10 0.67
N ASN A 54 -12.10 6.12 0.12
CA ASN A 54 -13.33 6.26 0.89
C ASN A 54 -13.55 5.04 1.79
N ALA A 55 -13.31 3.85 1.24
CA ALA A 55 -13.37 2.60 1.99
C ALA A 55 -12.10 2.32 2.82
N ARG A 56 -11.01 3.08 2.58
CA ARG A 56 -9.66 2.83 3.12
C ARG A 56 -9.18 1.40 2.83
N THR A 57 -9.46 0.91 1.63
CA THR A 57 -9.08 -0.45 1.21
C THR A 57 -8.10 -0.43 0.05
N VAL A 58 -7.21 -1.42 0.05
CA VAL A 58 -6.36 -1.75 -1.10
C VAL A 58 -6.58 -3.22 -1.42
N LYS A 59 -6.89 -3.51 -2.69
CA LYS A 59 -6.99 -4.86 -3.22
C LYS A 59 -5.83 -5.12 -4.15
N LEU A 60 -5.17 -6.26 -3.97
CA LEU A 60 -4.15 -6.78 -4.88
C LEU A 60 -4.80 -7.88 -5.72
N LEU A 61 -4.67 -7.80 -7.04
CA LEU A 61 -5.54 -8.55 -7.95
C LEU A 61 -4.98 -9.93 -8.28
N GLN A 62 -3.70 -10.00 -8.68
CA GLN A 62 -3.11 -11.23 -9.22
C GLN A 62 -1.69 -11.46 -8.68
N GLN A 63 -1.27 -12.73 -8.72
CA GLN A 63 0.10 -13.17 -8.38
C GLN A 63 0.61 -12.64 -7.02
N VAL A 64 -0.29 -12.53 -6.04
CA VAL A 64 0.02 -11.95 -4.73
C VAL A 64 0.97 -12.87 -3.95
N ARG A 65 2.15 -12.35 -3.61
CA ARG A 65 3.19 -13.06 -2.87
C ARG A 65 3.73 -12.20 -1.74
N GLY A 66 3.59 -12.65 -0.50
CA GLY A 66 4.13 -12.00 0.68
C GLY A 66 5.45 -12.63 1.14
N THR A 67 6.44 -11.80 1.42
CA THR A 67 7.68 -12.18 2.11
C THR A 67 7.73 -11.42 3.43
N HIS A 68 7.89 -12.16 4.53
CA HIS A 68 8.10 -11.59 5.86
C HIS A 68 9.59 -11.65 6.17
N GLU A 69 10.22 -10.49 6.35
CA GLU A 69 11.59 -10.43 6.86
C GLU A 69 11.52 -10.57 8.37
N GLN A 70 11.90 -11.74 8.88
CA GLN A 70 12.14 -11.90 10.31
C GLN A 70 13.31 -10.99 10.68
N ALA A 71 13.03 -9.91 11.40
CA ALA A 71 14.08 -9.13 12.02
C ALA A 71 14.83 -10.08 12.96
N HIS A 72 16.04 -10.49 12.58
CA HIS A 72 16.95 -11.19 13.48
C HIS A 72 17.23 -10.25 14.65
N HIS A 73 16.67 -10.59 15.81
CA HIS A 73 17.00 -10.00 17.11
C HIS A 73 18.37 -10.49 17.59
#